data_AF-A0A162QSJ6-F1
#
_entry.id   AF-A0A162QSJ6-F1
#
_cell.length_a   1.000
_cell.length_b   1.000
_cell.length_c   1.000
_cell.angle_alpha   90.00
_cell.angle_beta   90.00
_cell.angle_gamma   90.00
#
_symmetry.space_group_name_H-M   'P 1'
#
loop_
_entity.id
_entity.type
_entity.pdbx_description
1 polymer ?
#
loop_
_entity_poly.entity_id
_entity_poly.type
_entity_poly.pdbx_seq_one_letter_code
_entity_poly.pdbx_strand_id
1 'polypeptide(L)'
;MPEMSIGEIREHTKRYTKELIPNTIPNNIKIWREQLHKIPVKQLADELLIDRNFLTAVEAQDKNFSGKTTIRYIKHFSDKNKRKSHMNFYAMYDVQKKCICDTTDEKFYIADCVFTMSLQDARELYEKQKTRKKEDPSIDDLIEYISGRNPVIEKHLAQKSDELEAKFKEEDKDITDPEKLSVEFNEYRVVKSKVEDGNMVLSLEAIFKKEFEIKDHEFDINFARDEDKELTKMMIHMGYGEEIAALEYDVDDDFISVVNGKVILSKEYKIPNGRDISDFYLTDTLDINQKEGEVEVKKSADGTPKKVKFKAVRPSINNFKRYRTLNNKTIEEMATSIGLSYNGYLNLEVGAQKISTKIMWGTCKSLRIPLETILNIDEYYERYCRHTKIRKRSSHEEE
;
A
#
# COMPACT_ATOMS: atom_id res chain seq x y z
N MET A 1 29.46 -16.31 -27.91
CA MET A 1 28.70 -15.46 -26.98
C MET A 1 27.25 -15.90 -27.05
N PRO A 2 26.51 -15.92 -25.94
CA PRO A 2 25.08 -16.23 -25.99
C PRO A 2 24.35 -15.23 -26.89
N GLU A 3 23.35 -15.71 -27.62
CA GLU A 3 22.53 -14.89 -28.51
C GLU A 3 21.08 -14.92 -28.06
N MET A 4 20.38 -13.79 -28.22
CA MET A 4 18.96 -13.68 -27.88
C MET A 4 18.21 -12.94 -28.99
N SER A 5 17.14 -13.56 -29.48
CA SER A 5 16.21 -12.94 -30.43
C SER A 5 14.81 -12.81 -29.82
N ILE A 6 14.10 -11.72 -30.15
CA ILE A 6 12.71 -11.50 -29.78
C ILE A 6 11.84 -11.79 -31.02
N GLY A 7 10.81 -12.61 -30.84
CA GLY A 7 9.77 -12.90 -31.81
C GLY A 7 8.55 -11.99 -31.62
N GLU A 8 7.36 -12.60 -31.60
CA GLU A 8 6.11 -11.84 -31.46
C GLU A 8 5.98 -11.22 -30.07
N ILE A 9 5.53 -9.96 -30.03
CA ILE A 9 5.23 -9.24 -28.80
C ILE A 9 3.72 -9.06 -28.74
N ARG A 10 3.11 -9.50 -27.65
CA ARG A 10 1.66 -9.39 -27.41
C ARG A 10 1.36 -8.82 -26.04
N GLU A 11 0.34 -7.97 -25.96
CA GLU A 11 -0.11 -7.39 -24.70
C GLU A 11 -0.78 -8.47 -23.83
N HIS A 12 -0.37 -8.55 -22.57
CA HIS A 12 -0.91 -9.48 -21.58
C HIS A 12 -2.06 -8.83 -20.79
N THR A 13 -3.24 -8.75 -21.41
CA THR A 13 -4.38 -8.00 -20.85
C THR A 13 -5.09 -8.66 -19.66
N LYS A 14 -4.98 -9.99 -19.49
CA LYS A 14 -5.86 -10.76 -18.57
C LYS A 14 -5.49 -10.71 -17.07
N ARG A 15 -4.27 -10.30 -16.70
CA ARG A 15 -3.80 -10.36 -15.29
C ARG A 15 -3.51 -9.02 -14.63
N TYR A 16 -3.38 -7.93 -15.39
CA TYR A 16 -2.71 -6.73 -14.88
C TYR A 16 -3.37 -5.39 -15.25
N THR A 17 -4.61 -5.39 -15.77
CA THR A 17 -5.32 -4.14 -16.05
C THR A 17 -5.69 -3.46 -14.73
N LYS A 18 -4.85 -2.52 -14.33
CA LYS A 18 -5.02 -1.70 -13.13
C LYS A 18 -5.95 -0.55 -13.44
N GLU A 19 -6.81 -0.18 -12.50
CA GLU A 19 -7.54 1.08 -12.66
C GLU A 19 -6.56 2.26 -12.57
N LEU A 20 -6.66 3.21 -13.50
CA LEU A 20 -5.85 4.42 -13.50
C LEU A 20 -6.16 5.28 -12.28
N ILE A 21 -5.11 5.80 -11.65
CA ILE A 21 -5.19 6.69 -10.49
C ILE A 21 -4.34 7.93 -10.79
N PRO A 22 -4.90 9.14 -10.61
CA PRO A 22 -4.16 10.38 -10.80
C PRO A 22 -2.83 10.40 -10.06
N ASN A 23 -1.81 10.99 -10.68
CA ASN A 23 -0.51 11.18 -10.06
C ASN A 23 -0.59 12.07 -8.83
N THR A 24 -1.34 13.17 -8.95
CA THR A 24 -1.80 13.98 -7.83
C THR A 24 -3.32 13.97 -7.76
N ILE A 25 -3.85 13.69 -6.58
CA ILE A 25 -5.27 13.52 -6.34
C ILE A 25 -5.91 14.91 -6.19
N PRO A 26 -6.91 15.25 -7.02
CA PRO A 26 -7.68 16.48 -6.88
C PRO A 26 -8.29 16.57 -5.49
N ASN A 27 -8.18 17.74 -4.83
CA ASN A 27 -8.64 17.91 -3.46
C ASN A 27 -9.25 19.28 -3.18
N ASN A 28 -10.05 19.36 -2.11
CA ASN A 28 -10.73 20.55 -1.61
C ASN A 28 -10.07 21.13 -0.34
N ILE A 29 -8.83 20.76 -0.03
CA ILE A 29 -8.19 21.07 1.27
C ILE A 29 -8.14 22.58 1.52
N LYS A 30 -7.79 23.37 0.50
CA LYS A 30 -7.75 24.84 0.59
C LYS A 30 -9.13 25.44 0.86
N ILE A 31 -10.17 24.92 0.21
CA ILE A 31 -11.55 25.37 0.40
C ILE A 31 -11.98 25.10 1.85
N TRP A 32 -11.76 23.88 2.32
CA TRP A 32 -12.08 23.50 3.70
C TRP A 32 -11.36 24.36 4.73
N ARG A 33 -10.04 24.50 4.60
CA ARG A 33 -9.25 25.31 5.52
C ARG A 33 -9.64 26.80 5.48
N GLU A 34 -9.60 27.41 4.30
CA GLU A 34 -9.64 28.86 4.14
C GLU A 34 -11.04 29.44 4.00
N GLN A 35 -11.96 28.72 3.37
CA GLN A 35 -13.30 29.22 3.09
C GLN A 35 -14.28 28.80 4.18
N LEU A 36 -14.25 27.54 4.59
CA LEU A 36 -15.21 26.98 5.55
C LEU A 36 -14.79 27.19 7.00
N HIS A 37 -13.51 26.97 7.34
CA HIS A 37 -13.04 27.01 8.73
C HIS A 37 -12.17 28.23 9.10
N LYS A 38 -11.73 29.02 8.11
CA LYS A 38 -10.91 30.23 8.30
C LYS A 38 -9.61 29.99 9.08
N ILE A 39 -8.98 28.83 8.91
CA ILE A 39 -7.74 28.47 9.63
C ILE A 39 -6.51 28.93 8.81
N PRO A 40 -5.54 29.64 9.41
CA PRO A 40 -4.27 29.95 8.76
C PRO A 40 -3.49 28.68 8.38
N VAL A 41 -2.84 28.68 7.21
CA VAL A 41 -2.01 27.55 6.73
C VAL A 41 -1.01 27.06 7.79
N LYS A 42 -0.32 27.99 8.46
CA LYS A 42 0.68 27.63 9.48
C LYS A 42 0.05 26.90 10.66
N GLN A 43 -1.08 27.40 11.16
CA GLN A 43 -1.80 26.77 12.27
C GLN A 43 -2.20 25.34 11.93
N LEU A 44 -2.81 25.13 10.74
CA LEU A 44 -3.23 23.78 10.35
C LEU A 44 -2.03 22.84 10.14
N ALA A 45 -0.94 23.32 9.54
CA ALA A 45 0.27 22.53 9.37
C ALA A 45 0.85 22.08 10.73
N ASP A 46 0.91 22.98 11.71
CA ASP A 46 1.35 22.68 13.08
C ASP A 46 0.44 21.64 13.74
N GLU A 47 -0.88 21.77 13.60
CA GLU A 47 -1.86 20.83 14.17
C GLU A 47 -1.85 19.45 13.50
N LEU A 48 -1.51 19.37 12.21
CA LEU A 48 -1.36 18.12 11.46
C LEU A 48 0.05 17.49 11.59
N LEU A 49 0.98 18.22 12.20
CA LEU A 49 2.39 17.85 12.36
C LEU A 49 3.09 17.64 11.01
N ILE A 50 2.92 18.59 10.09
CA ILE A 50 3.54 18.59 8.76
C ILE A 50 4.20 19.93 8.45
N ASP A 51 5.09 19.93 7.46
CA ASP A 51 5.70 21.17 6.97
C ASP A 51 4.66 22.08 6.28
N ARG A 52 4.81 23.39 6.50
CA ARG A 52 3.90 24.40 5.93
C ARG A 52 3.96 24.46 4.41
N ASN A 53 5.17 24.38 3.84
CA ASN A 53 5.35 24.42 2.39
C ASN A 53 4.80 23.14 1.76
N PHE A 54 4.94 22.01 2.45
CA PHE A 54 4.29 20.78 2.05
C PHE A 54 2.76 20.89 2.02
N LEU A 55 2.12 21.44 3.07
CA LEU A 55 0.67 21.69 3.05
C LEU A 55 0.27 22.60 1.89
N THR A 56 1.06 23.65 1.62
CA THR A 56 0.81 24.60 0.52
C THR A 56 0.87 23.90 -0.84
N ALA A 57 1.88 23.04 -1.06
CA ALA A 57 2.01 22.24 -2.27
C ALA A 57 0.84 21.24 -2.45
N VAL A 58 0.33 20.67 -1.36
CA VAL A 58 -0.85 19.80 -1.41
C VAL A 58 -2.13 20.58 -1.75
N GLU A 59 -2.32 21.77 -1.16
CA GLU A 59 -3.42 22.68 -1.48
C GLU A 59 -3.39 23.16 -2.93
N ALA A 60 -2.19 23.29 -3.51
CA ALA A 60 -1.98 23.63 -4.91
C ALA A 60 -2.11 22.42 -5.86
N GLN A 61 -2.33 21.21 -5.34
CA GLN A 61 -2.40 19.96 -6.11
C GLN A 61 -1.08 19.57 -6.81
N ASP A 62 0.06 19.96 -6.23
CA ASP A 62 1.39 19.56 -6.68
C ASP A 62 1.89 18.28 -5.98
N LYS A 63 1.31 17.96 -4.82
CA LYS A 63 1.66 16.81 -3.99
C LYS A 63 0.41 16.17 -3.37
N ASN A 64 0.53 14.90 -3.03
CA ASN A 64 -0.48 14.19 -2.24
C ASN A 64 -0.10 14.18 -0.76
N PHE A 65 -1.09 14.25 0.12
CA PHE A 65 -0.91 13.77 1.48
C PHE A 65 -0.53 12.29 1.51
N SER A 66 0.25 11.90 2.52
CA SER A 66 0.36 10.51 2.92
C SER A 66 -0.93 10.04 3.58
N GLY A 67 -1.21 8.74 3.55
CA GLY A 67 -2.44 8.20 4.15
C GLY A 67 -2.60 8.57 5.63
N LYS A 68 -1.49 8.65 6.39
CA LYS A 68 -1.52 9.14 7.77
C LYS A 68 -2.00 10.59 7.88
N THR A 69 -1.48 11.46 7.02
CA THR A 69 -1.81 12.89 7.04
C THR A 69 -3.27 13.10 6.63
N THR A 70 -3.74 12.33 5.65
CA THR A 70 -5.15 12.30 5.25
C THR A 70 -6.06 11.94 6.43
N ILE A 71 -5.74 10.87 7.17
CA ILE A 71 -6.53 10.45 8.32
C ILE A 71 -6.47 11.49 9.46
N ARG A 72 -5.30 12.11 9.70
CA ARG A 72 -5.20 13.23 10.66
C ARG A 72 -6.08 14.41 10.25
N TYR A 73 -6.10 14.75 8.97
CA TYR A 73 -6.91 15.84 8.45
C TYR A 73 -8.40 15.58 8.68
N ILE A 74 -8.87 14.39 8.29
CA ILE A 74 -10.26 13.97 8.52
C ILE A 74 -10.59 14.02 10.02
N LYS A 75 -9.74 13.46 10.87
CA LYS A 75 -9.95 13.41 12.33
C LYS A 75 -9.96 14.80 12.95
N HIS A 76 -9.06 15.69 12.53
CA HIS A 76 -8.98 17.06 13.01
C HIS A 76 -10.31 17.80 12.85
N PHE A 77 -10.92 17.73 11.66
CA PHE A 77 -12.18 18.41 11.38
C PHE A 77 -13.41 17.67 11.93
N SER A 78 -13.33 16.35 12.12
CA SER A 78 -14.41 15.55 12.71
C SER A 78 -14.52 15.67 14.23
N ASP A 79 -13.40 15.83 14.95
CA ASP A 79 -13.42 15.91 16.43
C ASP A 79 -13.60 17.33 16.97
N LYS A 80 -12.94 18.33 16.36
CA LYS A 80 -12.90 19.69 16.91
C LYS A 80 -14.18 20.49 16.69
N ASN A 81 -15.06 20.08 15.79
CA ASN A 81 -16.25 20.85 15.41
C ASN A 81 -17.55 20.06 15.62
N LYS A 82 -17.96 19.89 16.88
CA LYS A 82 -19.26 19.27 17.26
C LYS A 82 -20.52 19.92 16.63
N ARG A 83 -20.41 20.96 15.78
CA ARG A 83 -21.59 21.70 15.28
C ARG A 83 -21.55 22.29 13.86
N LYS A 84 -20.53 22.10 13.01
CA LYS A 84 -20.55 22.75 11.67
C LYS A 84 -20.35 21.90 10.42
N SER A 85 -19.68 20.76 10.49
CA SER A 85 -19.56 19.84 9.33
C SER A 85 -18.71 18.64 9.70
N HIS A 86 -19.24 17.44 9.52
CA HIS A 86 -18.45 16.21 9.61
C HIS A 86 -17.60 16.09 8.34
N MET A 87 -16.27 16.01 8.49
CA MET A 87 -15.37 15.76 7.37
C MET A 87 -15.31 14.25 7.12
N ASN A 88 -15.51 13.84 5.88
CA ASN A 88 -15.23 12.49 5.40
C ASN A 88 -14.25 12.55 4.23
N PHE A 89 -13.76 11.39 3.80
CA PHE A 89 -12.80 11.30 2.70
C PHE A 89 -13.35 11.92 1.41
N TYR A 90 -14.65 11.75 1.15
CA TYR A 90 -15.30 12.39 0.00
C TYR A 90 -15.28 13.89 0.08
N ALA A 91 -15.72 14.51 1.16
CA ALA A 91 -15.68 15.95 1.33
C ALA A 91 -14.30 16.55 1.03
N MET A 92 -13.23 15.82 1.40
CA MET A 92 -11.85 16.21 1.18
C MET A 92 -11.39 16.10 -0.29
N TYR A 93 -11.88 15.11 -1.06
CA TYR A 93 -11.41 14.77 -2.41
C TYR A 93 -12.48 14.81 -3.52
N ASP A 94 -13.73 15.10 -3.20
CA ASP A 94 -14.87 15.28 -4.10
C ASP A 94 -14.79 16.66 -4.74
N VAL A 95 -13.89 16.79 -5.71
CA VAL A 95 -13.84 18.01 -6.51
C VAL A 95 -15.00 17.90 -7.50
N GLN A 96 -16.07 18.67 -7.27
CA GLN A 96 -17.27 18.68 -8.11
C GLN A 96 -16.93 18.97 -9.58
N LYS A 97 -16.55 17.97 -10.40
CA LYS A 97 -16.37 18.02 -11.88
C LYS A 97 -15.61 16.80 -12.40
N LYS A 98 -15.54 16.66 -13.72
CA LYS A 98 -14.45 15.97 -14.42
C LYS A 98 -13.13 16.71 -14.13
N CYS A 99 -12.07 16.00 -13.76
CA CYS A 99 -10.75 16.60 -13.60
C CYS A 99 -9.80 16.06 -14.67
N ILE A 100 -8.91 16.93 -15.13
CA ILE A 100 -7.84 16.57 -16.06
C ILE A 100 -6.57 16.46 -15.22
N CYS A 101 -5.96 15.27 -15.20
CA CYS A 101 -4.79 15.00 -14.37
C CYS A 101 -3.82 14.07 -15.10
N ASP A 102 -2.54 14.26 -14.83
CA ASP A 102 -1.53 13.29 -15.25
C ASP A 102 -1.72 11.97 -14.49
N THR A 103 -1.51 10.86 -15.17
CA THR A 103 -1.57 9.51 -14.60
C THR A 103 -0.40 8.68 -15.09
N THR A 104 0.01 7.71 -14.28
CA THR A 104 0.94 6.67 -14.70
C THR A 104 0.15 5.39 -14.94
N ASP A 105 0.37 4.78 -16.10
CA ASP A 105 -0.21 3.49 -16.47
C ASP A 105 0.88 2.41 -16.55
N GLU A 106 0.46 1.17 -16.33
CA GLU A 106 1.33 -0.01 -16.36
C GLU A 106 0.70 -1.07 -17.28
N LYS A 107 1.42 -1.45 -18.34
CA LYS A 107 1.03 -2.53 -19.26
C LYS A 107 2.05 -3.65 -19.22
N PHE A 108 1.59 -4.89 -19.35
CA PHE A 108 2.46 -6.07 -19.38
C PHE A 108 2.47 -6.65 -20.78
N TYR A 109 3.65 -7.03 -21.27
CA TYR A 109 3.83 -7.62 -22.59
C TYR A 109 4.52 -8.97 -22.45
N ILE A 110 4.02 -9.96 -23.18
CA ILE A 110 4.77 -11.20 -23.40
C ILE A 110 5.54 -11.04 -24.70
N ALA A 111 6.82 -11.32 -24.66
CA ALA A 111 7.61 -11.51 -25.87
C ALA A 111 8.13 -12.95 -25.91
N ASP A 112 7.93 -13.61 -27.04
CA ASP A 112 8.56 -14.89 -27.30
C ASP A 112 10.05 -14.64 -27.57
N CYS A 113 10.96 -15.27 -26.84
CA CYS A 113 12.39 -15.10 -27.02
C CYS A 113 13.08 -16.43 -27.30
N VAL A 114 14.10 -16.42 -28.15
CA VAL A 114 14.99 -17.57 -28.34
C VAL A 114 16.35 -17.22 -27.79
N PHE A 115 16.80 -17.97 -26.79
CA PHE A 115 18.12 -17.86 -26.20
C PHE A 115 18.98 -19.04 -26.64
N THR A 116 20.15 -18.74 -27.20
CA THR A 116 21.10 -19.73 -27.68
C THR A 116 22.42 -19.57 -26.95
N MET A 117 22.97 -20.68 -26.45
CA MET A 117 24.32 -20.69 -25.86
C MET A 117 25.04 -21.98 -26.19
N SER A 118 26.38 -21.92 -26.26
CA SER A 118 27.16 -23.14 -26.48
C SER A 118 27.07 -24.07 -25.27
N LEU A 119 27.10 -25.39 -25.50
CA LEU A 119 27.15 -26.36 -24.40
C LEU A 119 28.39 -26.16 -23.51
N GLN A 120 29.49 -25.66 -24.09
CA GLN A 120 30.71 -25.35 -23.35
C GLN A 120 30.47 -24.20 -22.36
N ASP A 121 29.87 -23.10 -22.81
CA ASP A 121 29.53 -21.96 -21.94
C ASP A 121 28.54 -22.37 -20.84
N ALA A 122 27.57 -23.22 -21.18
CA ALA A 122 26.61 -23.78 -20.22
C ALA A 122 27.31 -24.57 -19.11
N ARG A 123 28.26 -25.43 -19.47
CA ARG A 123 29.07 -26.20 -18.52
C ARG A 123 29.90 -25.29 -17.62
N GLU A 124 30.56 -24.29 -18.18
CA GLU A 124 31.36 -23.35 -17.40
C GLU A 124 30.52 -22.55 -16.39
N LEU A 125 29.29 -22.17 -16.76
CA LEU A 125 28.35 -21.50 -15.86
C LEU A 125 27.86 -22.40 -14.74
N TYR A 126 27.63 -23.68 -15.04
CA TYR A 126 27.22 -24.67 -14.07
C TYR A 126 28.34 -24.94 -13.03
N GLU A 127 29.57 -25.13 -13.51
CA GLU A 127 30.75 -25.35 -12.67
C GLU A 127 31.10 -24.15 -11.77
N LYS A 128 30.90 -22.91 -12.25
CA LYS A 128 31.16 -21.71 -11.45
C LYS A 128 30.23 -21.57 -10.24
N GLN A 129 29.03 -22.16 -10.25
CA GLN A 129 28.08 -22.06 -9.14
C GLN A 129 28.06 -23.29 -8.21
N LYS A 130 28.39 -24.49 -8.70
CA LYS A 130 28.47 -25.68 -7.83
C LYS A 130 29.85 -25.79 -7.15
N THR A 131 29.87 -25.63 -5.83
CA THR A 131 31.07 -25.78 -4.97
C THR A 131 31.55 -27.24 -4.79
N ARG A 132 30.95 -28.22 -5.49
CA ARG A 132 31.31 -29.63 -5.32
C ARG A 132 31.65 -30.27 -6.66
N LYS A 133 32.90 -30.76 -6.73
CA LYS A 133 33.41 -31.71 -7.71
C LYS A 133 32.47 -32.92 -7.79
N LYS A 134 31.66 -32.99 -8.85
CA LYS A 134 31.09 -34.23 -9.34
C LYS A 134 31.13 -34.24 -10.86
N GLU A 135 30.97 -35.44 -11.38
CA GLU A 135 31.01 -35.84 -12.78
C GLU A 135 30.40 -34.83 -13.76
N ASP A 136 30.92 -34.86 -14.99
CA ASP A 136 30.54 -34.03 -16.12
C ASP A 136 28.99 -33.97 -16.21
N PRO A 137 28.36 -32.79 -16.07
CA PRO A 137 26.90 -32.68 -15.96
C PRO A 137 26.21 -33.19 -17.23
N SER A 138 25.08 -33.88 -17.04
CA SER A 138 24.26 -34.30 -18.17
C SER A 138 23.63 -33.08 -18.86
N ILE A 139 23.19 -33.25 -20.11
CA ILE A 139 22.48 -32.19 -20.84
C ILE A 139 21.23 -31.76 -20.07
N ASP A 140 20.51 -32.70 -19.46
CA ASP A 140 19.32 -32.41 -18.67
C ASP A 140 19.64 -31.58 -17.43
N ASP A 141 20.74 -31.86 -16.73
CA ASP A 141 21.21 -31.06 -15.59
C ASP A 141 21.50 -29.61 -15.99
N LEU A 142 22.14 -29.43 -17.16
CA LEU A 142 22.45 -28.10 -17.70
C LEU A 142 21.16 -27.36 -18.08
N ILE A 143 20.22 -28.03 -18.73
CA ILE A 143 18.93 -27.47 -19.11
C ILE A 143 18.16 -27.06 -17.86
N GLU A 144 18.06 -27.91 -16.84
CA GLU A 144 17.35 -27.62 -15.59
C GLU A 144 17.97 -26.40 -14.89
N TYR A 145 19.29 -26.37 -14.76
CA TYR A 145 20.03 -25.28 -14.14
C TYR A 145 19.84 -23.95 -14.87
N ILE A 146 19.91 -23.95 -16.20
CA ILE A 146 19.75 -22.74 -17.01
C ILE A 146 18.29 -22.32 -17.10
N SER A 147 17.34 -23.26 -17.04
CA SER A 147 15.90 -22.99 -17.08
C SER A 147 15.37 -22.38 -15.78
N GLY A 148 16.05 -22.58 -14.65
CA GLY A 148 15.84 -21.79 -13.42
C GLY A 148 16.23 -20.31 -13.61
N ARG A 149 16.02 -19.46 -12.59
CA ARG A 149 16.44 -18.04 -12.66
C ARG A 149 17.94 -17.92 -12.86
N ASN A 150 18.36 -17.70 -14.10
CA ASN A 150 19.75 -17.64 -14.50
C ASN A 150 20.16 -16.19 -14.77
N PRO A 151 21.18 -15.66 -14.05
CA PRO A 151 21.62 -14.27 -14.22
C PRO A 151 22.05 -13.91 -15.65
N VAL A 152 22.52 -14.88 -16.44
CA VAL A 152 22.90 -14.66 -17.83
C VAL A 152 21.67 -14.40 -18.70
N ILE A 153 20.60 -15.19 -18.53
CA ILE A 153 19.35 -14.98 -19.26
C ILE A 153 18.72 -13.65 -18.82
N GLU A 154 18.64 -13.38 -17.52
CA GLU A 154 18.10 -12.14 -16.97
C GLU A 154 18.85 -10.91 -17.51
N LYS A 155 20.18 -10.98 -17.61
CA LYS A 155 20.99 -9.89 -18.20
C LYS A 155 20.65 -9.63 -19.67
N HIS A 156 20.46 -10.68 -20.47
CA HIS A 156 20.09 -10.50 -21.89
C HIS A 156 18.65 -9.98 -22.02
N LEU A 157 17.72 -10.45 -21.19
CA LEU A 157 16.35 -9.94 -21.16
C LEU A 157 16.29 -8.47 -20.69
N ALA A 158 17.17 -8.06 -19.77
CA ALA A 158 17.31 -6.66 -19.40
C ALA A 158 17.75 -5.79 -20.60
N GLN A 159 18.77 -6.22 -21.36
CA GLN A 159 19.18 -5.52 -22.60
C GLN A 159 18.05 -5.46 -23.63
N LYS A 160 17.25 -6.51 -23.72
CA LYS A 160 16.05 -6.53 -24.58
C LYS A 160 14.95 -5.58 -24.10
N SER A 161 14.91 -5.25 -22.81
CA SER A 161 14.00 -4.23 -22.28
C SER A 161 14.35 -2.86 -22.86
N ASP A 162 15.64 -2.53 -22.99
CA ASP A 162 16.10 -1.27 -23.60
C ASP A 162 15.70 -1.17 -25.10
N GLU A 163 15.82 -2.27 -25.85
CA GLU A 163 15.39 -2.34 -27.25
C GLU A 163 13.87 -2.16 -27.39
N LEU A 164 13.09 -2.81 -26.52
CA LEU A 164 11.63 -2.67 -26.48
C LEU A 164 11.21 -1.26 -26.09
N GLU A 165 11.91 -0.65 -25.14
CA GLU A 165 11.67 0.72 -24.74
C GLU A 165 11.85 1.68 -25.92
N ALA A 166 12.95 1.57 -26.66
CA ALA A 166 13.19 2.38 -27.86
C ALA A 166 12.07 2.21 -28.90
N LYS A 167 11.65 0.96 -29.16
CA LYS A 167 10.54 0.66 -30.08
C LYS A 167 9.23 1.31 -29.63
N PHE A 168 8.89 1.24 -28.34
CA PHE A 168 7.67 1.84 -27.82
C PHE A 168 7.69 3.37 -27.86
N LYS A 169 8.85 4.03 -27.68
CA LYS A 169 8.96 5.49 -27.83
C LYS A 169 8.65 5.95 -29.25
N GLU A 170 8.94 5.13 -30.25
CA GLU A 170 8.69 5.46 -31.67
C GLU A 170 7.26 5.14 -32.11
N GLU A 171 6.70 4.02 -31.64
CA GLU A 171 5.46 3.46 -32.21
C GLU A 171 4.19 3.75 -31.38
N ASP A 172 4.29 3.96 -30.06
CA ASP A 172 3.11 4.04 -29.19
C ASP A 172 2.59 5.46 -29.02
N LYS A 173 1.41 5.71 -29.58
CA LYS A 173 0.71 7.00 -29.54
C LYS A 173 0.10 7.35 -28.19
N ASP A 174 -0.07 6.36 -27.30
CA ASP A 174 -0.61 6.57 -25.96
C ASP A 174 0.43 7.24 -25.03
N ILE A 175 1.72 7.20 -25.41
CA ILE A 175 2.80 7.79 -24.63
C ILE A 175 2.86 9.30 -24.91
N THR A 176 2.45 10.08 -23.91
CA THR A 176 2.48 11.55 -24.00
C THR A 176 3.83 12.16 -23.61
N ASP A 177 4.67 11.40 -22.90
CA ASP A 177 6.00 11.81 -22.47
C ASP A 177 6.98 10.64 -22.61
N PRO A 178 7.67 10.51 -23.77
CA PRO A 178 8.60 9.41 -24.02
C PRO A 178 9.78 9.34 -23.05
N GLU A 179 10.15 10.45 -22.41
CA GLU A 179 11.25 10.46 -21.43
C GLU A 179 10.87 9.78 -20.12
N LYS A 180 9.56 9.63 -19.85
CA LYS A 180 9.01 8.94 -18.67
C LYS A 180 8.52 7.53 -18.97
N LEU A 181 8.78 7.01 -20.18
CA LEU A 181 8.59 5.59 -20.47
C LEU A 181 9.73 4.80 -19.83
N SER A 182 9.39 3.73 -19.12
CA SER A 182 10.34 2.68 -18.73
C SER A 182 9.82 1.30 -19.10
N VAL A 183 10.71 0.45 -19.61
CA VAL A 183 10.42 -0.97 -19.81
C VAL A 183 11.39 -1.79 -18.97
N GLU A 184 10.85 -2.68 -18.14
CA GLU A 184 11.65 -3.55 -17.27
C GLU A 184 11.29 -5.02 -17.49
N PHE A 185 12.32 -5.86 -17.54
CA PHE A 185 12.16 -7.30 -17.45
C PHE A 185 11.58 -7.69 -16.10
N ASN A 186 10.49 -8.47 -16.09
CA ASN A 186 9.82 -8.91 -14.88
C ASN A 186 10.10 -10.39 -14.57
N GLU A 187 9.77 -11.28 -15.51
CA GLU A 187 10.01 -12.72 -15.37
C GLU A 187 10.07 -13.43 -16.71
N TYR A 188 10.62 -14.64 -16.76
CA TYR A 188 10.53 -15.51 -17.93
C TYR A 188 10.16 -16.94 -17.53
N ARG A 189 9.67 -17.68 -18.51
CA ARG A 189 9.47 -19.11 -18.42
C ARG A 189 10.08 -19.79 -19.63
N VAL A 190 10.80 -20.89 -19.41
CA VAL A 190 11.20 -21.78 -20.51
C VAL A 190 9.98 -22.58 -20.98
N VAL A 191 9.63 -22.42 -22.25
CA VAL A 191 8.53 -23.14 -22.90
C VAL A 191 9.04 -24.42 -23.55
N LYS A 192 10.23 -24.35 -24.16
CA LYS A 192 10.85 -25.47 -24.85
C LYS A 192 12.37 -25.36 -24.77
N SER A 193 13.03 -26.50 -24.69
CA SER A 193 14.48 -26.61 -24.77
C SER A 193 14.86 -27.68 -25.78
N LYS A 194 15.98 -27.47 -26.48
CA LYS A 194 16.58 -28.46 -27.37
C LYS A 194 18.09 -28.24 -27.47
N VAL A 195 18.81 -29.26 -27.94
CA VAL A 195 20.23 -29.16 -28.28
C VAL A 195 20.38 -29.36 -29.78
N GLU A 196 21.01 -28.40 -30.45
CA GLU A 196 21.28 -28.42 -31.89
C GLU A 196 22.70 -27.92 -32.15
N ASP A 197 23.46 -28.67 -32.93
CA ASP A 197 24.82 -28.30 -33.38
C ASP A 197 25.77 -27.87 -32.24
N GLY A 198 25.70 -28.57 -31.11
CA GLY A 198 26.54 -28.28 -29.93
C GLY A 198 26.09 -27.06 -29.12
N ASN A 199 24.93 -26.49 -29.43
CA ASN A 199 24.32 -25.37 -28.72
C ASN A 199 23.06 -25.82 -27.99
N MET A 200 22.83 -25.23 -26.83
CA MET A 200 21.54 -25.27 -26.15
C MET A 200 20.68 -24.11 -26.67
N VAL A 201 19.47 -24.44 -27.12
CA VAL A 201 18.48 -23.48 -27.61
C VAL A 201 17.26 -23.53 -26.71
N LEU A 202 16.93 -22.41 -26.08
CA LEU A 202 15.80 -22.25 -25.18
C LEU A 202 14.78 -21.30 -25.79
N SER A 203 13.55 -21.75 -25.94
CA SER A 203 12.39 -20.91 -26.24
C SER A 203 11.79 -20.42 -24.94
N LEU A 204 11.74 -19.11 -24.76
CA LEU A 204 11.31 -18.41 -23.56
C LEU A 204 10.03 -17.63 -23.85
N GLU A 205 9.11 -17.61 -22.90
CA GLU A 205 8.10 -16.55 -22.78
C GLU A 205 8.62 -15.57 -21.75
N ALA A 206 9.05 -14.38 -22.19
CA ALA A 206 9.51 -13.32 -21.32
C ALA A 206 8.41 -12.28 -21.11
N ILE A 207 8.21 -11.87 -19.86
CA ILE A 207 7.22 -10.88 -19.45
C ILE A 207 7.95 -9.58 -19.13
N PHE A 208 7.57 -8.52 -19.84
CA PHE A 208 8.07 -7.17 -19.67
C PHE A 208 6.98 -6.27 -19.08
N LYS A 209 7.36 -5.43 -18.12
CA LYS A 209 6.52 -4.38 -17.55
C LYS A 209 6.85 -3.08 -18.27
N LYS A 210 5.85 -2.47 -18.90
CA LYS A 210 5.91 -1.14 -19.49
C LYS A 210 5.20 -0.16 -18.55
N GLU A 211 5.87 0.89 -18.13
CA GLU A 211 5.32 1.97 -17.32
C GLU A 211 5.48 3.30 -18.05
N PHE A 212 4.41 4.11 -18.14
CA PHE A 212 4.43 5.36 -18.90
C PHE A 212 3.46 6.39 -18.33
N GLU A 213 3.73 7.67 -18.62
CA GLU A 213 2.85 8.78 -18.23
C GLU A 213 1.86 9.13 -19.34
N ILE A 214 0.60 9.29 -18.93
CA ILE A 214 -0.49 9.83 -19.72
C ILE A 214 -0.81 11.21 -19.15
N LYS A 215 -0.51 12.25 -19.92
CA LYS A 215 -0.86 13.64 -19.61
C LYS A 215 -2.32 13.91 -19.87
N ASP A 216 -2.86 14.83 -19.07
CA ASP A 216 -4.21 15.35 -19.25
C ASP A 216 -5.32 14.27 -19.33
N HIS A 217 -5.18 13.18 -18.56
CA HIS A 217 -6.21 12.15 -18.51
C HIS A 217 -7.46 12.68 -17.78
N GLU A 218 -8.61 12.51 -18.41
CA GLU A 218 -9.89 12.94 -17.83
C GLU A 218 -10.43 11.88 -16.86
N PHE A 219 -10.58 12.24 -15.59
CA PHE A 219 -11.22 11.41 -14.58
C PHE A 219 -12.58 11.96 -14.20
N ASP A 220 -13.57 11.06 -14.09
CA ASP A 220 -14.77 11.33 -13.31
C ASP A 220 -14.47 11.05 -11.84
N ILE A 221 -14.62 12.07 -11.01
CA ILE A 221 -14.29 12.06 -9.58
C ILE A 221 -15.53 12.30 -8.72
N ASN A 222 -16.72 12.14 -9.30
CA ASN A 222 -17.96 12.22 -8.58
C ASN A 222 -18.26 10.93 -7.80
N PHE A 223 -17.61 10.79 -6.64
CA PHE A 223 -17.77 9.60 -5.81
C PHE A 223 -19.19 9.36 -5.31
N ALA A 224 -19.90 10.44 -4.96
CA ALA A 224 -21.20 10.35 -4.28
C ALA A 224 -22.35 9.93 -5.22
N ARG A 225 -22.23 10.20 -6.53
CA ARG A 225 -23.29 9.87 -7.50
C ARG A 225 -23.41 8.38 -7.77
N ASP A 226 -22.30 7.66 -7.70
CA ASP A 226 -22.23 6.25 -8.10
C ASP A 226 -22.23 5.28 -6.91
N GLU A 227 -22.49 5.76 -5.68
CA GLU A 227 -22.47 4.94 -4.47
C GLU A 227 -23.46 3.75 -4.55
N ASP A 228 -22.97 2.55 -4.25
CA ASP A 228 -23.81 1.39 -4.01
C ASP A 228 -24.51 1.56 -2.66
N LYS A 229 -25.69 2.18 -2.68
CA LYS A 229 -26.45 2.54 -1.48
C LYS A 229 -26.86 1.33 -0.66
N GLU A 230 -27.18 0.21 -1.29
CA GLU A 230 -27.63 -0.99 -0.57
C GLU A 230 -26.45 -1.65 0.13
N LEU A 231 -25.33 -1.86 -0.59
CA LEU A 231 -24.12 -2.38 0.02
C LEU A 231 -23.57 -1.46 1.11
N THR A 232 -23.61 -0.14 0.89
CA THR A 232 -23.21 0.87 1.88
C THR A 232 -24.04 0.75 3.16
N LYS A 233 -25.38 0.70 3.04
CA LYS A 233 -26.27 0.49 4.20
C LYS A 233 -25.96 -0.81 4.92
N MET A 234 -25.76 -1.91 4.18
CA MET A 234 -25.41 -3.20 4.76
C MET A 234 -24.10 -3.13 5.54
N MET A 235 -23.05 -2.54 4.96
CA MET A 235 -21.73 -2.39 5.59
C MET A 235 -21.80 -1.51 6.85
N ILE A 236 -22.55 -0.40 6.80
CA ILE A 236 -22.79 0.45 7.98
C ILE A 236 -23.50 -0.33 9.08
N HIS A 237 -24.57 -1.07 8.74
CA HIS A 237 -25.33 -1.84 9.71
C HIS A 237 -24.51 -2.96 10.36
N MET A 238 -23.66 -3.64 9.60
CA MET A 238 -22.77 -4.69 10.11
C MET A 238 -21.59 -4.16 10.94
N GLY A 239 -21.27 -2.87 10.82
CA GLY A 239 -20.13 -2.23 11.49
C GLY A 239 -18.78 -2.86 11.14
N TYR A 240 -17.81 -2.70 12.04
CA TYR A 240 -16.52 -3.38 11.98
C TYR A 240 -16.56 -4.64 12.84
N GLY A 241 -15.95 -5.73 12.37
CA GLY A 241 -15.76 -6.92 13.21
C GLY A 241 -14.91 -6.59 14.43
N GLU A 242 -15.07 -7.32 15.54
CA GLU A 242 -14.30 -7.08 16.77
C GLU A 242 -13.22 -8.16 16.96
N GLU A 243 -12.09 -7.77 17.54
CA GLU A 243 -10.98 -8.66 17.89
C GLU A 243 -10.37 -8.31 19.25
N ILE A 244 -9.77 -9.31 19.92
CA ILE A 244 -8.96 -9.06 21.11
C ILE A 244 -7.55 -8.68 20.67
N ALA A 245 -7.16 -7.44 20.94
CA ALA A 245 -5.84 -6.91 20.62
C ALA A 245 -5.02 -6.66 21.89
N ALA A 246 -3.73 -6.97 21.84
CA ALA A 246 -2.78 -6.51 22.85
C ALA A 246 -2.33 -5.08 22.51
N LEU A 247 -2.60 -4.14 23.42
CA LEU A 247 -2.23 -2.75 23.31
C LEU A 247 -1.00 -2.48 24.14
N GLU A 248 -0.08 -1.65 23.65
CA GLU A 248 1.08 -1.17 24.40
C GLU A 248 1.17 0.35 24.21
N TYR A 249 1.26 1.08 25.33
CA TYR A 249 1.35 2.53 25.37
C TYR A 249 2.50 2.96 26.28
N ASP A 250 3.14 4.08 25.94
CA ASP A 250 4.05 4.77 26.83
C ASP A 250 3.25 5.42 27.97
N VAL A 251 3.83 5.48 29.17
CA VAL A 251 3.28 6.24 30.30
C VAL A 251 3.65 7.71 30.09
N ASP A 252 2.66 8.49 29.66
CA ASP A 252 2.70 9.96 29.60
C ASP A 252 1.33 10.56 29.98
N ASP A 253 1.39 11.77 30.56
CA ASP A 253 0.29 12.38 31.33
C ASP A 253 -1.03 12.59 30.55
N ASP A 254 -1.00 12.48 29.22
CA ASP A 254 -2.17 12.72 28.38
C ASP A 254 -3.05 11.49 28.17
N PHE A 255 -2.55 10.26 28.43
CA PHE A 255 -3.21 9.07 27.91
C PHE A 255 -3.27 7.85 28.82
N ILE A 256 -2.17 7.59 29.52
CA ILE A 256 -2.07 6.52 30.50
C ILE A 256 -1.23 7.04 31.65
N SER A 257 -1.84 7.07 32.83
CA SER A 257 -1.12 7.33 34.07
C SER A 257 -1.16 6.09 34.96
N VAL A 258 -0.12 5.93 35.78
CA VAL A 258 -0.05 4.85 36.77
C VAL A 258 -0.08 5.49 38.15
N VAL A 259 -1.18 5.30 38.87
CA VAL A 259 -1.43 5.92 40.17
C VAL A 259 -1.88 4.86 41.16
N ASN A 260 -1.19 4.76 42.31
CA ASN A 260 -1.56 3.87 43.42
C ASN A 260 -1.81 2.40 43.00
N GLY A 261 -0.97 1.83 42.13
CA GLY A 261 -1.13 0.45 41.66
C GLY A 261 -2.25 0.25 40.63
N LYS A 262 -2.84 1.34 40.12
CA LYS A 262 -3.84 1.31 39.05
C LYS A 262 -3.31 2.03 37.81
N VAL A 263 -3.78 1.57 36.66
CA VAL A 263 -3.59 2.24 35.37
C VAL A 263 -4.87 3.02 35.06
N ILE A 264 -4.75 4.33 34.90
CA ILE A 264 -5.84 5.20 34.44
C ILE A 264 -5.69 5.41 32.94
N LEU A 265 -6.75 5.13 32.19
CA LEU A 265 -6.81 5.20 30.74
C LEU A 265 -7.51 6.50 30.31
N SER A 266 -7.12 7.02 29.14
CA SER A 266 -7.71 8.24 28.54
C SER A 266 -9.18 8.12 28.14
N LYS A 267 -9.71 6.90 28.08
CA LYS A 267 -11.09 6.59 27.70
C LYS A 267 -11.46 5.22 28.24
N GLU A 268 -12.75 4.89 28.20
CA GLU A 268 -13.21 3.55 28.49
C GLU A 268 -12.79 2.55 27.40
N TYR A 269 -12.37 1.36 27.82
CA TYR A 269 -12.04 0.24 26.96
C TYR A 269 -12.92 -0.97 27.30
N LYS A 270 -13.24 -1.77 26.28
CA LYS A 270 -13.84 -3.10 26.45
C LYS A 270 -12.75 -4.09 26.84
N ILE A 271 -12.68 -4.48 28.10
CA ILE A 271 -11.69 -5.43 28.59
C ILE A 271 -12.30 -6.84 28.56
N PRO A 272 -11.71 -7.79 27.82
CA PRO A 272 -12.27 -9.12 27.68
C PRO A 272 -12.12 -9.92 28.97
N ASN A 273 -13.16 -10.66 29.32
CA ASN A 273 -13.12 -11.70 30.35
C ASN A 273 -12.60 -13.00 29.72
N GLY A 274 -11.27 -13.12 29.60
CA GLY A 274 -10.63 -14.30 29.03
C GLY A 274 -10.41 -14.21 27.51
N ARG A 275 -10.96 -15.16 26.75
CA ARG A 275 -10.74 -15.27 25.29
C ARG A 275 -11.98 -14.97 24.43
N ASP A 276 -13.11 -14.67 25.05
CA ASP A 276 -14.36 -14.39 24.34
C ASP A 276 -14.49 -12.88 24.10
N ILE A 277 -14.82 -12.48 22.87
CA ILE A 277 -15.09 -11.08 22.52
C ILE A 277 -16.45 -10.60 23.02
N SER A 278 -17.38 -11.51 23.28
CA SER A 278 -18.74 -11.21 23.74
C SER A 278 -18.84 -11.04 25.26
N ASP A 279 -17.88 -11.57 26.01
CA ASP A 279 -17.77 -11.41 27.45
C ASP A 279 -16.69 -10.36 27.76
N PHE A 280 -17.12 -9.14 28.04
CA PHE A 280 -16.24 -8.02 28.38
C PHE A 280 -16.87 -7.10 29.42
N TYR A 281 -16.03 -6.30 30.09
CA TYR A 281 -16.48 -5.19 30.91
C TYR A 281 -15.90 -3.87 30.38
N LEU A 282 -16.61 -2.77 30.61
CA LEU A 282 -16.14 -1.43 30.28
C LEU A 282 -15.44 -0.83 31.49
N THR A 283 -14.23 -0.31 31.29
CA THR A 283 -13.51 0.43 32.33
C THR A 283 -12.53 1.41 31.71
N ASP A 284 -12.30 2.52 32.40
CA ASP A 284 -11.18 3.45 32.18
C ASP A 284 -10.03 3.19 33.15
N THR A 285 -10.17 2.22 34.05
CA THR A 285 -9.24 1.95 35.14
C THR A 285 -8.91 0.46 35.21
N LEU A 286 -7.62 0.12 35.21
CA LEU A 286 -7.15 -1.26 35.32
C LEU A 286 -6.34 -1.44 36.61
N ASP A 287 -6.57 -2.53 37.33
CA ASP A 287 -5.77 -2.89 38.49
C ASP A 287 -4.55 -3.71 38.05
N ILE A 288 -3.35 -3.27 38.42
CA ILE A 288 -2.10 -3.98 38.08
C ILE A 288 -2.03 -5.34 38.78
N ASN A 289 -2.76 -5.52 39.89
CA ASN A 289 -2.76 -6.75 40.69
C ASN A 289 -3.87 -7.73 40.29
N GLN A 290 -4.77 -7.36 39.39
CA GLN A 290 -5.77 -8.29 38.85
C GLN A 290 -5.10 -9.18 37.80
N LYS A 291 -4.94 -10.47 38.15
CA LYS A 291 -4.43 -11.61 37.34
C LYS A 291 -3.17 -11.34 36.50
N GLU A 292 -2.09 -12.05 36.82
CA GLU A 292 -0.87 -12.09 36.00
C GLU A 292 -1.20 -12.37 34.52
N GLY A 293 -0.91 -11.40 33.65
CA GLY A 293 -1.04 -11.54 32.19
C GLY A 293 -2.14 -10.71 31.51
N GLU A 294 -3.00 -10.02 32.26
CA GLU A 294 -4.02 -9.11 31.69
C GLU A 294 -3.50 -7.67 31.54
N VAL A 295 -2.68 -7.20 32.49
CA VAL A 295 -1.99 -5.90 32.46
C VAL A 295 -0.53 -6.07 32.84
N GLU A 296 0.38 -5.60 31.98
CA GLU A 296 1.82 -5.66 32.16
C GLU A 296 2.37 -4.23 32.20
N VAL A 297 3.01 -3.84 33.32
CA VAL A 297 3.67 -2.53 33.45
C VAL A 297 5.17 -2.70 33.36
N LYS A 298 5.75 -2.23 32.26
CA LYS A 298 7.21 -2.21 32.07
C LYS A 298 7.78 -0.96 32.73
N LYS A 299 8.75 -1.18 33.61
CA LYS A 299 9.41 -0.12 34.40
C LYS A 299 10.79 0.20 33.83
N SER A 300 11.24 1.44 34.03
CA SER A 300 12.62 1.89 33.82
C SER A 300 13.55 1.31 34.89
N ALA A 301 14.86 1.52 34.74
CA ALA A 301 15.88 1.03 35.67
C ALA A 301 15.72 1.57 37.11
N ASP A 302 15.13 2.76 37.25
CA ASP A 302 14.81 3.40 38.54
C ASP A 302 13.47 2.94 39.14
N GLY A 303 12.78 1.99 38.50
CA GLY A 303 11.48 1.48 38.94
C GLY A 303 10.27 2.32 38.49
N THR A 304 10.48 3.42 37.74
CA THR A 304 9.38 4.24 37.23
C THR A 304 8.61 3.53 36.11
N PRO A 305 7.26 3.49 36.13
CA PRO A 305 6.47 2.97 35.03
C PRO A 305 6.78 3.71 33.72
N LYS A 306 7.13 2.97 32.66
CA LYS A 306 7.47 3.52 31.35
C LYS A 306 6.47 3.13 30.28
N LYS A 307 5.98 1.90 30.33
CA LYS A 307 4.96 1.39 29.39
C LYS A 307 3.93 0.55 30.10
N VAL A 308 2.71 0.58 29.59
CA VAL A 308 1.64 -0.33 29.99
C VAL A 308 1.18 -1.11 28.79
N LYS A 309 1.03 -2.42 28.97
CA LYS A 309 0.48 -3.33 27.98
C LYS A 309 -0.74 -4.04 28.55
N PHE A 310 -1.84 -4.09 27.80
CA PHE A 310 -3.07 -4.76 28.24
C PHE A 310 -3.86 -5.29 27.04
N LYS A 311 -4.83 -6.18 27.28
CA LYS A 311 -5.72 -6.68 26.23
C LYS A 311 -7.03 -5.90 26.22
N ALA A 312 -7.54 -5.59 25.04
CA ALA A 312 -8.85 -4.97 24.86
C ALA A 312 -9.56 -5.55 23.62
N VAL A 313 -10.89 -5.61 23.67
CA VAL A 313 -11.73 -5.83 22.50
C VAL A 313 -11.79 -4.53 21.72
N ARG A 314 -11.42 -4.59 20.43
CA ARG A 314 -11.42 -3.43 19.54
C ARG A 314 -12.07 -3.78 18.21
N PRO A 315 -12.69 -2.80 17.55
CA PRO A 315 -13.09 -2.98 16.18
C PRO A 315 -11.85 -3.18 15.28
N SER A 316 -12.01 -4.00 14.25
CA SER A 316 -11.05 -4.18 13.18
C SER A 316 -10.75 -2.84 12.52
N ILE A 317 -9.51 -2.67 12.09
CA ILE A 317 -9.06 -1.47 11.40
C ILE A 317 -9.70 -1.31 10.02
N ASN A 318 -10.18 -2.40 9.41
CA ASN A 318 -10.84 -2.35 8.11
C ASN A 318 -11.84 -3.50 7.90
N ASN A 319 -12.62 -3.40 6.82
CA ASN A 319 -13.64 -4.34 6.38
C ASN A 319 -13.37 -4.90 4.96
N PHE A 320 -12.13 -4.85 4.45
CA PHE A 320 -11.80 -5.31 3.09
C PHE A 320 -12.23 -6.76 2.83
N LYS A 321 -11.92 -7.68 3.77
CA LYS A 321 -12.33 -9.09 3.69
C LYS A 321 -13.84 -9.23 3.55
N ARG A 322 -14.58 -8.50 4.40
CA ARG A 322 -16.04 -8.54 4.45
C ARG A 322 -16.64 -8.06 3.14
N TYR A 323 -16.20 -6.90 2.64
CA TYR A 323 -16.63 -6.38 1.35
C TYR A 323 -16.37 -7.37 0.22
N ARG A 324 -15.16 -7.93 0.16
CA ARG A 324 -14.75 -8.90 -0.85
C ARG A 324 -15.64 -10.15 -0.84
N THR A 325 -15.92 -10.70 0.35
CA THR A 325 -16.79 -11.87 0.50
C THR A 325 -18.24 -11.56 0.09
N LEU A 326 -18.78 -10.40 0.47
CA LEU A 326 -20.15 -10.00 0.09
C LEU A 326 -20.34 -9.85 -1.42
N ASN A 327 -19.27 -9.45 -2.12
CA ASN A 327 -19.27 -9.27 -3.58
C ASN A 327 -18.77 -10.50 -4.34
N ASN A 328 -18.55 -11.64 -3.67
CA ASN A 328 -18.03 -12.87 -4.28
C ASN A 328 -16.74 -12.67 -5.10
N LYS A 329 -15.88 -11.74 -4.67
CA LYS A 329 -14.59 -11.48 -5.33
C LYS A 329 -13.47 -12.35 -4.75
N THR A 330 -12.59 -12.81 -5.62
CA THR A 330 -11.28 -13.38 -5.26
C THR A 330 -10.34 -12.30 -4.71
N ILE A 331 -9.24 -12.71 -4.09
CA ILE A 331 -8.21 -11.79 -3.58
C ILE A 331 -7.56 -11.06 -4.76
N GLU A 332 -7.32 -11.78 -5.85
CA GLU A 332 -6.76 -11.30 -7.11
C GLU A 332 -7.66 -10.23 -7.75
N GLU A 333 -8.95 -10.52 -7.95
CA GLU A 333 -9.90 -9.55 -8.52
C GLU A 333 -10.00 -8.28 -7.68
N MET A 334 -9.97 -8.44 -6.35
CA MET A 334 -10.05 -7.31 -5.44
C MET A 334 -8.75 -6.49 -5.44
N ALA A 335 -7.59 -7.15 -5.47
CA ALA A 335 -6.28 -6.51 -5.58
C ALA A 335 -6.19 -5.69 -6.87
N THR A 336 -6.56 -6.29 -8.01
CA THR A 336 -6.60 -5.61 -9.31
C THR A 336 -7.57 -4.42 -9.29
N SER A 337 -8.77 -4.61 -8.72
CA SER A 337 -9.79 -3.54 -8.63
C SER A 337 -9.24 -2.27 -7.99
N ILE A 338 -8.54 -2.37 -6.86
CA ILE A 338 -8.04 -1.19 -6.11
C ILE A 338 -6.58 -0.83 -6.42
N GLY A 339 -6.00 -1.47 -7.43
CA GLY A 339 -4.66 -1.19 -7.91
C GLY A 339 -3.53 -1.65 -6.98
N LEU A 340 -3.63 -2.87 -6.45
CA LEU A 340 -2.61 -3.52 -5.64
C LEU A 340 -2.16 -4.85 -6.26
N SER A 341 -0.97 -5.29 -5.87
CA SER A 341 -0.58 -6.69 -6.05
C SER A 341 -1.37 -7.60 -5.10
N TYR A 342 -1.46 -8.89 -5.42
CA TYR A 342 -2.08 -9.91 -4.55
C TYR A 342 -1.60 -9.81 -3.09
N ASN A 343 -0.26 -9.79 -2.89
CA ASN A 343 0.33 -9.70 -1.56
C ASN A 343 0.08 -8.35 -0.89
N GLY A 344 0.08 -7.25 -1.67
CA GLY A 344 -0.25 -5.93 -1.17
C GLY A 344 -1.68 -5.86 -0.64
N TYR A 345 -2.64 -6.43 -1.38
CA TYR A 345 -4.03 -6.51 -0.94
C TYR A 345 -4.19 -7.47 0.25
N LEU A 346 -3.53 -8.63 0.27
CA LEU A 346 -3.60 -9.56 1.40
C LEU A 346 -3.14 -8.89 2.71
N ASN A 347 -2.02 -8.16 2.66
CA ASN A 347 -1.50 -7.41 3.80
C ASN A 347 -2.42 -6.26 4.24
N LEU A 348 -3.12 -5.63 3.28
CA LEU A 348 -4.12 -4.61 3.56
C LEU A 348 -5.36 -5.22 4.24
N GLU A 349 -5.86 -6.35 3.73
CA GLU A 349 -7.03 -7.06 4.24
C GLU A 349 -6.86 -7.48 5.70
N VAL A 350 -5.68 -7.98 6.08
CA VAL A 350 -5.39 -8.35 7.48
C VAL A 350 -4.95 -7.18 8.35
N GLY A 351 -4.92 -5.95 7.82
CA GLY A 351 -4.52 -4.76 8.58
C GLY A 351 -3.04 -4.74 8.99
N ALA A 352 -2.18 -5.45 8.25
CA ALA A 352 -0.73 -5.45 8.48
C ALA A 352 -0.03 -4.26 7.79
N GLN A 353 -0.63 -3.72 6.73
CA GLN A 353 -0.08 -2.62 5.94
C GLN A 353 -0.85 -1.30 6.15
N LYS A 354 -0.10 -0.19 6.19
CA LYS A 354 -0.67 1.17 6.14
C LYS A 354 -1.20 1.45 4.74
N ILE A 355 -2.42 1.96 4.65
CA ILE A 355 -3.02 2.37 3.39
C ILE A 355 -2.54 3.79 3.00
N SER A 356 -2.19 3.97 1.73
CA SER A 356 -1.82 5.28 1.18
C SER A 356 -3.06 6.02 0.67
N THR A 357 -2.97 7.33 0.50
CA THR A 357 -4.08 8.15 -0.02
C THR A 357 -4.51 7.72 -1.43
N LYS A 358 -3.56 7.33 -2.30
CA LYS A 358 -3.88 6.79 -3.63
C LYS A 358 -4.72 5.51 -3.54
N ILE A 359 -4.38 4.60 -2.63
CA ILE A 359 -5.15 3.37 -2.43
C ILE A 359 -6.51 3.66 -1.78
N MET A 360 -6.60 4.62 -0.85
CA MET A 360 -7.88 5.08 -0.30
C MET A 360 -8.80 5.62 -1.40
N TRP A 361 -8.24 6.43 -2.29
CA TRP A 361 -8.96 7.01 -3.43
C TRP A 361 -9.39 5.95 -4.44
N GLY A 362 -8.47 5.07 -4.84
CA GLY A 362 -8.78 3.93 -5.71
C GLY A 362 -9.88 3.05 -5.10
N THR A 363 -9.76 2.71 -3.81
CA THR A 363 -10.80 1.97 -3.07
C THR A 363 -12.17 2.64 -3.19
N CYS A 364 -12.26 3.95 -2.93
CA CYS A 364 -13.54 4.66 -3.04
C CYS A 364 -14.12 4.64 -4.46
N LYS A 365 -13.26 4.81 -5.47
CA LYS A 365 -13.65 4.85 -6.88
C LYS A 365 -14.11 3.49 -7.38
N SER A 366 -13.28 2.47 -7.18
CA SER A 366 -13.49 1.11 -7.70
C SER A 366 -14.62 0.40 -6.97
N LEU A 367 -14.76 0.63 -5.66
CA LEU A 367 -15.74 -0.07 -4.83
C LEU A 367 -17.07 0.68 -4.72
N ARG A 368 -17.08 1.97 -5.10
CA ARG A 368 -18.26 2.84 -5.07
C ARG A 368 -18.96 2.85 -3.71
N ILE A 369 -18.17 2.94 -2.65
CA ILE A 369 -18.65 3.05 -1.26
C ILE A 369 -17.76 3.99 -0.46
N PRO A 370 -18.29 4.67 0.57
CA PRO A 370 -17.51 5.58 1.40
C PRO A 370 -16.30 4.90 2.04
N LEU A 371 -15.16 5.59 2.10
CA LEU A 371 -13.95 5.06 2.71
C LEU A 371 -14.23 4.58 4.13
N GLU A 372 -15.04 5.32 4.88
CA GLU A 372 -15.44 5.10 6.27
C GLU A 372 -16.31 3.84 6.46
N THR A 373 -16.70 3.15 5.39
CA THR A 373 -17.33 1.82 5.49
C THR A 373 -16.32 0.69 5.37
N ILE A 374 -15.17 0.98 4.73
CA ILE A 374 -14.06 0.03 4.53
C ILE A 374 -12.96 0.22 5.56
N LEU A 375 -12.64 1.45 5.94
CA LEU A 375 -11.52 1.80 6.79
C LEU A 375 -12.04 2.49 8.06
N ASN A 376 -11.78 1.88 9.21
CA ASN A 376 -12.15 2.45 10.49
C ASN A 376 -11.20 3.61 10.80
N ILE A 377 -11.65 4.84 10.54
CA ILE A 377 -10.83 6.05 10.67
C ILE A 377 -10.28 6.21 12.09
N ASP A 378 -11.10 5.93 13.09
CA ASP A 378 -10.71 6.07 14.50
C ASP A 378 -9.66 5.02 14.87
N GLU A 379 -9.90 3.75 14.55
CA GLU A 379 -8.94 2.69 14.82
C GLU A 379 -7.63 2.89 14.05
N TYR A 380 -7.70 3.34 12.80
CA TYR A 380 -6.54 3.63 11.98
C TYR A 380 -5.72 4.82 12.52
N TYR A 381 -6.41 5.87 12.97
CA TYR A 381 -5.78 7.01 13.60
C TYR A 381 -5.00 6.58 14.86
N GLU A 382 -5.66 5.81 15.73
CA GLU A 382 -5.09 5.30 16.96
C GLU A 382 -3.84 4.43 16.71
N ARG A 383 -3.93 3.50 15.76
CA ARG A 383 -2.86 2.54 15.48
C ARG A 383 -1.65 3.16 14.78
N TYR A 384 -1.85 4.12 13.87
CA TYR A 384 -0.79 4.57 12.96
C TYR A 384 -0.47 6.06 13.00
N CYS A 385 -1.41 6.90 13.44
CA CYS A 385 -1.28 8.36 13.32
C CYS A 385 -0.86 9.02 14.64
N ARG A 386 -1.10 8.38 15.78
CA ARG A 386 -0.93 8.96 17.13
C ARG A 386 0.53 9.14 17.59
N HIS A 387 1.48 8.31 17.15
CA HIS A 387 2.82 8.19 17.79
C HIS A 387 3.99 9.01 17.20
N THR A 388 3.78 10.08 16.42
CA THR A 388 4.93 10.92 16.03
C THR A 388 5.17 12.01 17.08
N LYS A 389 5.94 11.69 18.14
CA LYS A 389 6.66 12.73 18.87
C LYS A 389 7.63 13.37 17.88
N ILE A 390 7.37 14.61 17.46
CA ILE A 390 8.37 15.40 16.73
C ILE A 390 9.54 15.57 17.69
N ARG A 391 10.69 14.94 17.39
CA ARG A 391 11.96 15.39 17.96
C ARG A 391 12.13 16.82 17.48
N LYS A 392 11.80 17.81 18.32
CA LYS A 392 12.24 19.19 18.09
C LYS A 392 13.75 19.11 17.94
N ARG A 393 14.26 19.30 16.73
CA ARG A 393 15.67 19.66 16.56
C ARG A 393 15.80 20.99 17.29
N SER A 394 16.49 20.98 18.43
CA SER A 394 16.97 22.21 19.04
C SER A 394 17.79 22.92 17.97
N SER A 395 17.27 24.01 17.44
CA SER A 395 18.12 25.02 16.81
C SER A 395 19.11 25.45 17.89
N HIS A 396 20.38 25.10 17.71
CA HIS A 396 21.44 25.90 18.30
C HIS A 396 21.26 27.30 17.74
N GLU A 397 20.79 28.20 18.60
CA GLU A 397 21.11 29.61 18.49
C GLU A 397 22.62 29.72 18.72
N GLU A 398 23.35 29.96 17.63
CA GLU A 398 24.64 30.63 17.71
C GLU A 398 24.35 32.10 18.01
N GLU A 399 24.67 32.53 19.23
CA GLU A 399 25.21 33.86 19.52
C GLU A 399 26.70 33.72 19.84
#